data_AF-A0A2H9NQD1-F1
#
_entry.id   AF-A0A2H9NQD1-F1
#
_cell.length_a   1.000
_cell.length_b   1.000
_cell.length_c   1.000
_cell.angle_alpha   90.00
_cell.angle_beta   90.00
_cell.angle_gamma   90.00
#
_symmetry.space_group_name_H-M   'P 1'
#
loop_
_entity.id
_entity.type
_entity.pdbx_description
1 polymer ?
#
loop_
_entity_poly.entity_id
_entity_poly.type
_entity_poly.pdbx_seq_one_letter_code
_entity_poly.pdbx_strand_id
1 'polypeptide(L)' 'MKPGGNTCDIFCTVVDNYGDIGVSWRLARQLANEHGMAVRLWVDELTSFARLCPAVDAMLDAQYQQAVEVRRWPAEFP' A
#
# COMPACT_ATOMS: atom_id res chain seq x y z
N MET A 1 10.69 -19.72 -0.37
CA MET A 1 11.58 -18.97 0.54
C MET A 1 10.72 -17.91 1.22
N LYS A 2 10.39 -18.06 2.52
CA LYS A 2 9.72 -16.98 3.27
C LYS A 2 10.74 -15.85 3.40
N PRO A 3 10.45 -14.59 3.03
CA PRO A 3 11.38 -13.51 3.28
C PRO A 3 11.57 -13.43 4.80
N GLY A 4 12.79 -13.69 5.28
CA GLY A 4 13.17 -13.55 6.69
C GLY A 4 13.39 -12.10 7.11
N GLY A 5 12.77 -11.15 6.41
CA GLY A 5 12.84 -9.72 6.69
C GLY A 5 11.64 -9.27 7.53
N ASN A 6 11.84 -8.24 8.34
CA ASN A 6 10.77 -7.65 9.14
C ASN A 6 9.55 -7.31 8.27
N THR A 7 8.35 -7.70 8.72
CA THR A 7 7.09 -7.38 8.04
C THR A 7 6.52 -6.06 8.57
N CYS A 8 5.93 -5.25 7.70
CA CYS A 8 5.29 -3.98 8.08
C CYS A 8 3.92 -3.86 7.41
N ASP A 9 2.89 -3.59 8.21
CA ASP A 9 1.56 -3.20 7.74
C ASP A 9 1.38 -1.70 7.94
N ILE A 10 1.04 -0.99 6.86
CA ILE A 10 0.72 0.43 6.85
C ILE A 10 -0.76 0.55 6.52
N PHE A 11 -1.49 1.27 7.36
CA PHE A 11 -2.93 1.50 7.22
C PHE A 11 -3.16 2.96 6.86
N CYS A 12 -3.77 3.20 5.69
CA CYS A 12 -4.02 4.54 5.17
C CYS A 12 -5.51 4.71 4.87
N THR A 13 -6.17 5.54 5.66
CA THR A 13 -7.49 6.10 5.34
C THR A 13 -7.27 7.34 4.48
N VAL A 14 -7.84 7.38 3.28
CA VAL A 14 -7.71 8.53 2.39
C VAL A 14 -8.70 9.61 2.82
N VAL A 15 -8.25 10.59 3.60
CA VAL A 15 -9.10 11.70 4.08
C VAL A 15 -8.95 12.91 3.16
N ASP A 16 -7.72 13.20 2.73
CA ASP A 16 -7.46 14.10 1.60
C ASP A 16 -7.08 13.29 0.35
N ASN A 17 -7.47 13.76 -0.83
CA ASN A 17 -7.37 12.96 -2.06
C ASN A 17 -5.92 12.51 -2.41
N TYR A 18 -4.87 13.11 -1.81
CA TYR A 18 -3.48 12.88 -2.25
C TYR A 18 -2.39 12.98 -1.18
N GLY A 19 -2.60 13.67 -0.06
CA GLY A 19 -1.60 13.90 0.98
C GLY A 19 -1.32 12.62 1.77
N ASP A 20 -2.35 12.05 2.38
CA ASP A 20 -2.25 10.87 3.24
C ASP A 20 -1.71 9.66 2.46
N ILE A 21 -2.33 9.37 1.31
CA ILE A 21 -1.93 8.25 0.46
C ILE A 21 -0.55 8.47 -0.18
N GLY A 22 -0.19 9.71 -0.52
CA GLY A 22 1.13 10.03 -1.08
C GLY A 22 2.27 9.83 -0.07
N VAL A 23 2.05 10.19 1.20
CA VAL A 23 3.00 9.96 2.28
C VAL A 23 3.12 8.46 2.58
N SER A 24 2.00 7.78 2.77
CA SER A 24 1.96 6.34 3.05
C SER A 24 2.61 5.52 1.95
N TRP A 25 2.36 5.88 0.67
CA TRP A 25 2.97 5.22 -0.48
C TRP A 25 4.48 5.41 -0.55
N ARG A 26 4.96 6.65 -0.33
CA ARG A 26 6.40 6.93 -0.31
C ARG A 26 7.10 6.14 0.78
N LEU A 27 6.53 6.11 1.99
CA LEU A 27 7.08 5.35 3.11
C LEU A 27 7.14 3.85 2.80
N ALA A 28 6.02 3.28 2.31
CA ALA A 28 5.93 1.85 1.99
C ALA A 28 7.02 1.42 1.01
N ARG A 29 7.25 2.23 -0.03
CA ARG A 29 8.29 1.96 -1.03
C ARG A 29 9.70 2.02 -0.45
N GLN A 30 10.01 2.98 0.42
CA GLN A 30 11.34 3.05 1.04
C GLN A 30 11.59 1.84 1.95
N LEU A 31 10.62 1.45 2.77
CA LEU A 31 10.73 0.26 3.62
C LEU A 31 10.94 -1.02 2.78
N ALA A 32 10.22 -1.16 1.66
CA ALA A 32 10.35 -2.32 0.79
C ALA A 32 11.69 -2.34 0.03
N ASN A 33 12.04 -1.23 -0.63
CA ASN A 33 13.17 -1.21 -1.57
C ASN A 33 14.51 -0.89 -0.91
N GLU A 34 14.53 -0.04 0.13
CA GLU A 34 15.77 0.39 0.80
C GLU A 34 16.09 -0.46 2.03
N HIS A 35 15.07 -0.99 2.72
CA HIS A 35 15.24 -1.78 3.93
C HIS A 35 14.91 -3.28 3.76
N GLY A 36 14.47 -3.71 2.58
CA GLY A 36 14.16 -5.11 2.29
C GLY A 36 13.01 -5.69 3.13
N MET A 37 12.14 -4.82 3.66
CA MET A 37 11.00 -5.24 4.47
C MET A 37 9.87 -5.77 3.60
N ALA A 38 9.12 -6.76 4.11
CA ALA A 38 7.89 -7.20 3.47
C ALA A 38 6.76 -6.24 3.88
N VAL A 39 6.38 -5.33 2.98
CA VAL A 39 5.43 -4.25 3.27
C VAL A 39 4.06 -4.53 2.66
N ARG A 40 3.02 -4.38 3.48
CA ARG A 40 1.61 -4.37 3.07
C ARG A 40 1.02 -2.97 3.32
N LEU A 41 0.51 -2.34 2.28
CA LEU A 41 -0.17 -1.05 2.36
C LEU A 41 -1.68 -1.28 2.17
N TRP A 42 -2.44 -1.05 3.24
CA TRP A 42 -3.89 -1.13 3.27
C TRP A 42 -4.49 0.23 2.99
N VAL A 43 -5.36 0.32 1.98
CA VAL A 43 -5.98 1.57 1.52
C VAL A 43 -7.49 1.36 1.38
N ASP A 44 -8.29 2.22 2.00
CA ASP A 44 -9.75 2.17 1.92
C ASP A 44 -10.30 2.64 0.56
N GLU A 45 -9.68 3.66 -0.04
CA GLU A 45 -10.08 4.23 -1.34
C GLU A 45 -8.95 4.11 -2.40
N LEU A 46 -8.95 2.99 -3.13
CA LEU A 46 -7.94 2.70 -4.16
C LEU A 46 -8.05 3.58 -5.42
N THR A 47 -9.21 4.20 -5.68
CA THR A 47 -9.39 5.04 -6.88
C THR A 47 -8.53 6.29 -6.82
N SER A 48 -8.42 6.91 -5.64
CA SER A 48 -7.54 8.04 -5.36
C SER A 48 -6.08 7.62 -5.49
N PHE A 49 -5.75 6.42 -5.04
CA PHE A 49 -4.38 5.89 -5.17
C PHE A 49 -3.98 5.67 -6.63
N ALA A 50 -4.88 5.18 -7.48
CA ALA A 50 -4.62 4.97 -8.91
C ALA A 50 -4.23 6.27 -9.66
N ARG A 51 -4.59 7.45 -9.13
CA ARG A 51 -4.12 8.73 -9.69
C ARG A 51 -2.65 9.02 -9.39
N LEU A 52 -2.13 8.56 -8.26
CA LEU A 52 -0.72 8.70 -7.87
C LEU A 52 0.14 7.57 -8.45
N CYS A 53 -0.42 6.37 -8.57
CA CYS A 53 0.23 5.21 -9.16
C CYS A 53 -0.71 4.57 -10.18
N PRO A 54 -0.64 4.96 -11.48
CA PRO A 54 -1.54 4.44 -12.52
C PRO A 54 -1.47 2.93 -12.76
N ALA A 55 -0.43 2.27 -12.25
CA ALA A 55 -0.31 0.81 -12.26
C ALA A 55 -1.23 0.11 -11.25
N VAL A 56 -1.75 0.86 -10.25
CA VAL A 56 -2.69 0.33 -9.27
C VAL A 56 -4.04 0.10 -9.95
N ASP A 57 -4.49 -1.14 -9.92
CA ASP A 57 -5.83 -1.50 -10.34
C ASP A 57 -6.80 -1.38 -9.16
N ALA A 58 -7.69 -0.39 -9.18
CA ALA A 58 -8.64 -0.18 -8.11
C ALA A 58 -9.64 -1.34 -7.94
N MET A 59 -9.78 -2.25 -8.92
CA MET A 59 -10.69 -3.39 -8.88
C MET A 59 -10.12 -4.61 -8.17
N LEU A 60 -8.83 -4.65 -7.86
CA LEU A 60 -8.18 -5.77 -7.19
C LEU A 60 -8.14 -5.57 -5.67
N ASP A 61 -8.53 -6.61 -4.92
CA ASP A 61 -8.43 -6.60 -3.45
C ASP A 61 -6.98 -6.66 -2.95
N ALA A 62 -6.08 -7.24 -3.74
CA ALA A 62 -4.66 -7.31 -3.44
C ALA A 62 -3.84 -7.30 -4.74
N GLN A 63 -2.71 -6.59 -4.73
CA GLN A 63 -1.79 -6.50 -5.87
C GLN A 63 -0.39 -6.09 -5.42
N TYR A 64 0.62 -6.34 -6.24
CA TYR A 64 1.99 -5.94 -5.96
C TYR A 64 2.42 -4.79 -6.85
N GLN A 65 2.87 -3.70 -6.24
CA GLN A 65 3.37 -2.52 -6.93
C GLN A 65 4.69 -2.08 -6.29
N GLN A 66 5.75 -1.93 -7.09
CA GLN A 66 7.06 -1.43 -6.62
C GLN A 66 7.58 -2.10 -5.33
N ALA A 67 7.46 -3.43 -5.25
CA ALA A 67 7.82 -4.28 -4.10
C ALA A 67 6.92 -4.15 -2.84
N VAL A 68 5.81 -3.43 -2.93
CA VAL A 68 4.80 -3.30 -1.87
C VAL A 68 3.56 -4.09 -2.25
N GLU A 69 3.01 -4.86 -1.31
CA GLU A 69 1.68 -5.45 -1.45
C GLU A 69 0.62 -4.40 -1.11
N VAL A 70 -0.13 -3.94 -2.10
CA VAL A 70 -1.24 -3.01 -1.94
C VAL A 70 -2.51 -3.81 -1.74
N ARG A 71 -3.26 -3.54 -0.68
CA ARG A 71 -4.53 -4.20 -0.37
C ARG A 71 -5.64 -3.21 -0.16
N ARG A 72 -6.85 -3.56 -0.63
CA ARG A 72 -8.05 -2.85 -0.25
C ARG A 72 -8.31 -3.07 1.24
N TRP A 73 -8.55 -1.99 1.98
CA TRP A 73 -8.99 -2.06 3.37
C TRP A 73 -10.52 -2.20 3.38
N PRO A 74 -11.07 -3.38 3.74
CA PRO A 74 -12.51 -3.54 3.89
C PRO A 74 -13.03 -2.74 5.10
N ALA A 75 -14.27 -2.26 5.02
CA ALA A 75 -14.94 -1.54 6.12
C ALA A 75 -15.05 -2.39 7.40
N GLU A 76 -15.04 -3.71 7.27
CA GLU A 76 -14.91 -4.67 8.37
C GLU A 76 -13.53 -5.33 8.30
N PHE A 77 -12.72 -5.11 9.33
CA PHE A 77 -11.40 -5.74 9.44
C PHE A 77 -11.55 -7.14 10.05
N PRO A 78 -11.12 -8.23 9.36
CA PRO A 78 -11.22 -9.59 9.88
C PRO A 78 -10.17 -9.92 10.95
#